data_AF-A0A4P8WK52-F1
#
_entry.id   AF-A0A4P8WK52-F1
#
_cell.length_a   1.000
_cell.length_b   1.000
_cell.length_c   1.000
_cell.angle_alpha   90.00
_cell.angle_beta   90.00
_cell.angle_gamma   90.00
#
_symmetry.space_group_name_H-M   'P 1'
#
loop_
_entity.id
_entity.type
_entity.pdbx_description
1 polymer ?
#
loop_
_entity_poly.entity_id
_entity_poly.type
_entity_poly.pdbx_seq_one_letter_code
_entity_poly.pdbx_strand_id
1 'polypeptide(L)'
;MSDRNKLTTPTDLKILNILATGRRHNPRTIAHKLDREKDYMGTRLRFLRDLGYLQYAVTDNTSIFEITERGLVAAWHADQYVRDHHDTFHEATLSSWEHQPENEFLPDIVWVDTEEKYGFIALNEQDVVVPSEIGDSPDELPYDYEKQGIRPEYTGEILYRMYWHGFAERVGGIEAYRITDRGELVHELITEENVTDPVELTQHVRDTYSDDEKERLDRLNRAREIIGIDP
;
A
#
# COMPACT_ATOMS: atom_id res chain seq x y z
N MET A 1 15.91 8.96 -8.44
CA MET A 1 15.64 7.84 -9.38
C MET A 1 15.09 8.36 -10.72
N SER A 2 15.29 7.63 -11.82
CA SER A 2 14.73 7.99 -13.13
C SER A 2 13.21 7.75 -13.17
N ASP A 3 12.45 8.66 -13.79
CA ASP A 3 10.99 8.57 -13.98
C ASP A 3 10.51 7.26 -14.62
N ARG A 4 11.40 6.55 -15.31
CA ARG A 4 11.13 5.25 -15.95
C ARG A 4 10.94 4.10 -14.98
N ASN A 5 11.33 4.26 -13.71
CA ASN A 5 11.25 3.22 -12.69
C ASN A 5 10.00 3.35 -11.81
N LYS A 6 9.12 4.34 -12.05
CA LYS A 6 7.90 4.56 -11.27
C LYS A 6 6.67 3.95 -11.97
N LEU A 7 5.62 3.64 -11.19
CA LEU A 7 4.33 3.25 -11.78
C LEU A 7 3.80 4.39 -12.67
N THR A 8 3.23 4.00 -13.81
CA THR A 8 2.55 4.92 -14.72
C THR A 8 1.06 4.96 -14.39
N THR A 9 0.60 6.07 -13.83
CA THR A 9 -0.81 6.28 -13.48
C THR A 9 -1.60 6.83 -14.68
N PRO A 10 -2.86 6.38 -14.91
CA PRO A 10 -3.56 5.33 -14.18
C PRO A 10 -3.27 3.91 -14.70
N THR A 11 -2.47 3.77 -15.76
CA THR A 11 -2.31 2.52 -16.53
C THR A 11 -1.93 1.32 -15.67
N ASP A 12 -0.87 1.42 -14.87
CA ASP A 12 -0.36 0.28 -14.11
C ASP A 12 -1.28 -0.14 -12.98
N LEU A 13 -1.89 0.83 -12.28
CA LEU A 13 -2.88 0.58 -11.24
C LEU A 13 -4.13 -0.12 -11.82
N LYS A 14 -4.54 0.26 -13.04
CA LYS A 14 -5.61 -0.44 -13.76
C LYS A 14 -5.20 -1.87 -14.15
N ILE A 15 -3.95 -2.09 -14.54
CA ILE A 15 -3.43 -3.45 -14.81
C ILE A 15 -3.51 -4.30 -13.55
N LEU A 16 -3.00 -3.80 -12.41
CA LEU A 16 -3.09 -4.51 -11.12
C LEU A 16 -4.54 -4.87 -10.78
N ASN A 17 -5.47 -3.90 -10.87
CA ASN A 17 -6.89 -4.14 -10.61
C ASN A 17 -7.54 -5.16 -11.57
N ILE A 18 -7.14 -5.20 -12.85
CA ILE A 18 -7.63 -6.20 -13.80
C ILE A 18 -7.15 -7.61 -13.41
N LEU A 19 -5.86 -7.77 -13.11
CA LEU A 19 -5.30 -9.08 -12.76
C LEU A 19 -5.67 -9.51 -11.32
N ALA A 20 -6.03 -8.57 -10.45
CA ALA A 20 -6.60 -8.80 -9.11
C ALA A 20 -8.01 -9.45 -9.13
N THR A 21 -8.47 -9.91 -10.29
CA THR A 21 -9.59 -10.85 -10.44
C THR A 21 -9.15 -12.32 -10.42
N GLY A 22 -7.84 -12.58 -10.29
CA GLY A 22 -7.23 -13.91 -10.37
C GLY A 22 -7.06 -14.42 -11.81
N ARG A 23 -7.60 -13.70 -12.80
CA ARG A 23 -7.56 -14.12 -14.20
C ARG A 23 -6.20 -13.84 -14.84
N ARG A 24 -5.74 -14.82 -15.61
CA ARG A 24 -4.54 -14.74 -16.43
C ARG A 24 -4.76 -13.88 -17.67
N HIS A 25 -3.80 -13.02 -17.97
CA HIS A 25 -3.89 -12.08 -19.09
C HIS A 25 -2.59 -12.01 -19.89
N ASN A 26 -2.70 -11.74 -21.19
CA ASN A 26 -1.56 -11.46 -22.05
C ASN A 26 -1.60 -9.99 -22.50
N PRO A 27 -0.53 -9.45 -23.10
CA PRO A 27 -0.50 -8.05 -23.54
C PRO A 27 -1.67 -7.65 -24.44
N ARG A 28 -2.16 -8.55 -25.29
CA ARG A 28 -3.27 -8.29 -26.21
C ARG A 28 -4.60 -8.15 -25.46
N THR A 29 -4.86 -9.00 -24.47
CA THR A 29 -6.12 -8.94 -23.71
C THR A 29 -6.16 -7.71 -22.79
N ILE A 30 -5.04 -7.33 -22.18
CA ILE A 30 -4.93 -6.07 -21.43
C ILE A 30 -5.10 -4.85 -22.33
N ALA A 31 -4.41 -4.82 -23.48
CA ALA A 31 -4.53 -3.76 -24.48
C ALA A 31 -5.97 -3.51 -24.91
N HIS A 32 -6.71 -4.58 -25.17
CA HIS A 32 -8.12 -4.48 -25.53
C HIS A 32 -8.97 -3.90 -24.38
N LYS A 33 -8.73 -4.32 -23.13
CA LYS A 33 -9.47 -3.83 -21.95
C LYS A 33 -9.20 -2.35 -21.63
N LEU A 34 -7.99 -1.88 -21.91
CA LEU A 34 -7.56 -0.51 -21.57
C LEU A 34 -7.59 0.45 -22.76
N ASP A 35 -7.95 -0.03 -23.96
CA ASP A 35 -7.88 0.71 -25.22
C ASP A 35 -6.47 1.33 -25.43
N ARG A 36 -5.46 0.46 -25.42
CA ARG A 36 -4.03 0.81 -25.53
C ARG A 36 -3.32 -0.11 -26.51
N GLU A 37 -2.13 0.30 -26.94
CA GLU A 37 -1.30 -0.52 -27.83
C GLU A 37 -0.74 -1.75 -27.11
N LYS A 38 -0.76 -2.90 -27.81
CA LYS A 38 -0.26 -4.18 -27.30
C LYS A 38 1.19 -4.11 -26.83
N ASP A 39 2.06 -3.46 -27.60
CA ASP A 39 3.50 -3.42 -27.32
C ASP A 39 3.80 -2.55 -26.09
N TYR A 40 3.05 -1.46 -25.91
CA TYR A 40 3.07 -0.65 -24.70
C TYR A 40 2.60 -1.45 -23.48
N MET A 41 1.49 -2.19 -23.58
CA MET A 41 1.01 -3.04 -22.49
C MET A 41 1.98 -4.17 -22.15
N GLY A 42 2.63 -4.76 -23.16
CA GLY A 42 3.66 -5.77 -22.92
C GLY A 42 4.85 -5.22 -22.15
N THR A 43 5.21 -3.97 -22.38
CA THR A 43 6.26 -3.29 -21.61
C THR A 43 5.84 -3.03 -20.17
N ARG A 44 4.60 -2.56 -19.95
CA ARG A 44 4.08 -2.35 -18.58
C ARG A 44 3.94 -3.64 -17.78
N LEU A 45 3.46 -4.72 -18.40
CA LEU A 45 3.36 -6.04 -17.76
C LEU A 45 4.72 -6.58 -17.32
N ARG A 46 5.75 -6.47 -18.18
CA ARG A 46 7.12 -6.85 -17.80
C ARG A 46 7.66 -6.01 -16.66
N PHE A 47 7.44 -4.69 -16.71
CA PHE A 47 7.84 -3.79 -15.62
C PHE A 47 7.18 -4.17 -14.29
N LEU A 48 5.87 -4.41 -14.26
CA LEU A 48 5.16 -4.86 -13.05
C LEU A 48 5.62 -6.24 -12.55
N ARG A 49 6.02 -7.12 -13.47
CA ARG A 49 6.65 -8.40 -13.12
C ARG A 49 8.05 -8.19 -12.54
N ASP A 50 8.85 -7.28 -13.07
CA ASP A 50 10.18 -6.97 -12.55
C ASP A 50 10.11 -6.37 -11.14
N LEU A 51 9.01 -5.68 -10.80
CA LEU A 51 8.66 -5.26 -9.44
C LEU A 51 8.12 -6.41 -8.56
N GLY A 52 7.88 -7.61 -9.10
CA GLY A 52 7.36 -8.75 -8.36
C GLY A 52 5.84 -8.74 -8.12
N TYR A 53 5.09 -7.79 -8.70
CA TYR A 53 3.63 -7.76 -8.59
C TYR A 53 2.93 -8.74 -9.51
N LEU A 54 3.60 -9.14 -10.59
CA LEU A 54 3.12 -10.13 -11.54
C LEU A 54 4.16 -11.23 -11.72
N GLN A 55 3.71 -12.39 -12.19
CA GLN A 55 4.57 -13.47 -12.65
C GLN A 55 4.04 -14.03 -13.97
N TYR A 56 4.84 -14.86 -14.63
CA TYR A 56 4.32 -15.66 -15.72
C TYR A 56 3.47 -16.78 -15.17
N ALA A 57 2.31 -17.00 -15.77
CA ALA A 57 1.49 -18.18 -15.45
C ALA A 57 2.25 -19.46 -15.82
N VAL A 58 2.12 -20.49 -14.98
CA VAL A 58 2.68 -21.83 -15.21
C VAL A 58 1.97 -22.47 -16.40
N THR A 59 2.46 -22.16 -17.60
CA THR A 59 1.93 -22.64 -18.88
C THR A 59 3.09 -22.74 -19.86
N ASP A 60 2.90 -23.45 -20.98
CA ASP A 60 3.88 -23.48 -22.07
C ASP A 60 4.10 -22.11 -22.74
N ASN A 61 3.34 -21.07 -22.34
CA ASN A 61 3.35 -19.76 -22.96
C ASN A 61 3.84 -18.65 -22.03
N THR A 62 5.09 -18.23 -22.22
CA THR A 62 5.75 -17.13 -21.49
C THR A 62 5.19 -15.72 -21.81
N SER A 63 4.02 -15.62 -22.45
CA SER A 63 3.34 -14.35 -22.70
C SER A 63 2.09 -14.12 -21.85
N ILE A 64 1.75 -15.07 -20.98
CA ILE A 64 0.61 -15.00 -20.07
C ILE A 64 1.11 -14.63 -18.68
N PHE A 65 0.53 -13.57 -18.13
CA PHE A 65 0.82 -13.03 -16.80
C PHE A 65 -0.33 -13.32 -15.84
N GLU A 66 0.03 -13.52 -14.59
CA GLU A 66 -0.88 -13.60 -13.45
C GLU A 66 -0.36 -12.72 -12.31
N ILE A 67 -1.25 -12.34 -11.40
CA ILE A 67 -0.91 -11.53 -10.22
C ILE A 67 -0.28 -12.42 -9.15
N THR A 68 0.73 -11.89 -8.45
CA THR A 68 1.31 -12.55 -7.27
C THR A 68 0.55 -12.13 -6.01
N GLU A 69 0.81 -12.81 -4.87
CA GLU A 69 0.30 -12.36 -3.57
C GLU A 69 0.77 -10.93 -3.24
N ARG A 70 2.04 -10.60 -3.50
CA ARG A 70 2.56 -9.23 -3.39
C ARG A 70 1.80 -8.25 -4.31
N GLY A 71 1.44 -8.68 -5.50
CA GLY A 71 0.60 -7.90 -6.42
C GLY A 71 -0.82 -7.67 -5.90
N LEU A 72 -1.40 -8.63 -5.17
CA LEU A 72 -2.69 -8.49 -4.52
C LEU A 72 -2.64 -7.46 -3.38
N VAL A 73 -1.57 -7.45 -2.58
CA VAL A 73 -1.30 -6.36 -1.61
C VAL A 73 -1.20 -5.00 -2.32
N ALA A 74 -0.42 -4.92 -3.41
CA ALA A 74 -0.30 -3.69 -4.20
C ALA A 74 -1.66 -3.23 -4.77
N ALA A 75 -2.53 -4.17 -5.15
CA ALA A 75 -3.86 -3.89 -5.68
C ALA A 75 -4.82 -3.40 -4.59
N TRP A 76 -4.69 -3.87 -3.34
CA TRP A 76 -5.44 -3.36 -2.20
C TRP A 76 -5.17 -1.86 -1.99
N HIS A 77 -3.88 -1.51 -1.93
CA HIS A 77 -3.41 -0.13 -1.70
C HIS A 77 -3.30 0.74 -2.97
N ALA A 78 -3.85 0.30 -4.11
CA ALA A 78 -3.63 0.97 -5.39
C ALA A 78 -4.12 2.43 -5.41
N ASP A 79 -5.14 2.77 -4.62
CA ASP A 79 -5.69 4.12 -4.57
C ASP A 79 -4.86 5.07 -3.70
N GLN A 80 -3.99 4.52 -2.84
CA GLN A 80 -3.05 5.25 -2.01
C GLN A 80 -1.73 5.55 -2.75
N TYR A 81 -1.57 5.08 -3.99
CA TYR A 81 -0.33 5.32 -4.73
C TYR A 81 -0.11 6.80 -5.06
N VAL A 82 0.96 7.37 -4.51
CA VAL A 82 1.46 8.70 -4.87
C VAL A 82 2.78 8.57 -5.62
N ARG A 83 2.88 9.20 -6.80
CA ARG A 83 4.04 9.06 -7.70
C ARG A 83 5.35 9.47 -7.03
N ASP A 84 5.33 10.48 -6.17
CA ASP A 84 6.53 10.96 -5.51
C ASP A 84 7.03 9.99 -4.44
N HIS A 85 6.12 9.31 -3.73
CA HIS A 85 6.40 8.24 -2.77
C HIS A 85 6.42 6.84 -3.39
N HIS A 86 6.88 6.70 -4.64
CA HIS A 86 6.88 5.40 -5.33
C HIS A 86 7.70 4.34 -4.58
N ASP A 87 8.85 4.71 -4.04
CA ASP A 87 9.77 3.80 -3.41
C ASP A 87 9.17 3.31 -2.08
N THR A 88 8.65 4.22 -1.27
CA THR A 88 7.93 3.91 -0.02
C THR A 88 6.67 3.09 -0.26
N PHE A 89 5.91 3.33 -1.34
CA PHE A 89 4.80 2.44 -1.72
C PHE A 89 5.28 1.01 -1.97
N HIS A 90 6.39 0.86 -2.68
CA HIS A 90 6.95 -0.43 -3.05
C HIS A 90 7.49 -1.19 -1.83
N GLU A 91 8.16 -0.47 -0.93
CA GLU A 91 8.68 -0.97 0.34
C GLU A 91 7.55 -1.34 1.31
N ALA A 92 6.54 -0.49 1.50
CA ALA A 92 5.37 -0.80 2.33
C ALA A 92 4.61 -2.03 1.80
N THR A 93 4.46 -2.14 0.47
CA THR A 93 3.87 -3.33 -0.16
C THR A 93 4.70 -4.60 0.09
N LEU A 94 6.03 -4.49 0.04
CA LEU A 94 6.92 -5.62 0.33
C LEU A 94 6.80 -6.04 1.79
N SER A 95 6.94 -5.07 2.70
CA SER A 95 6.85 -5.27 4.14
C SER A 95 5.51 -5.92 4.51
N SER A 96 4.40 -5.41 3.99
CA SER A 96 3.06 -6.00 4.19
C SER A 96 2.97 -7.45 3.74
N TRP A 97 3.59 -7.79 2.61
CA TRP A 97 3.64 -9.17 2.13
C TRP A 97 4.57 -10.06 2.98
N GLU A 98 5.64 -9.51 3.55
CA GLU A 98 6.56 -10.24 4.43
C GLU A 98 5.99 -10.45 5.84
N HIS A 99 5.08 -9.58 6.29
CA HIS A 99 4.38 -9.69 7.59
C HIS A 99 3.16 -10.62 7.58
N GLN A 100 2.88 -11.30 6.47
CA GLN A 100 1.71 -12.18 6.36
C GLN A 100 1.80 -13.32 7.39
N PRO A 101 0.69 -13.65 8.07
CA PRO A 101 0.64 -14.81 8.96
C PRO A 101 0.83 -16.11 8.19
N GLU A 102 1.38 -17.15 8.81
CA GLU A 102 1.73 -18.42 8.13
C GLU A 102 0.53 -19.12 7.43
N ASN A 103 -0.68 -19.00 7.99
CA ASN A 103 -1.85 -19.79 7.59
C ASN A 103 -3.02 -18.97 7.04
N GLU A 104 -2.82 -17.67 6.83
CA GLU A 104 -3.83 -16.76 6.32
C GLU A 104 -3.15 -15.80 5.35
N PHE A 105 -3.91 -15.09 4.51
CA PHE A 105 -3.35 -13.86 3.98
C PHE A 105 -4.37 -12.74 3.91
N LEU A 106 -3.84 -11.59 4.22
CA LEU A 106 -4.48 -10.36 4.59
C LEU A 106 -3.84 -9.32 3.66
N PRO A 107 -4.39 -9.13 2.44
CA PRO A 107 -3.84 -8.15 1.50
C PRO A 107 -3.86 -6.71 2.06
N ASP A 108 -4.61 -6.54 3.15
CA ASP A 108 -4.90 -5.37 3.94
C ASP A 108 -4.26 -5.41 5.34
N ILE A 109 -3.26 -6.27 5.57
CA ILE A 109 -2.62 -6.39 6.88
C ILE A 109 -2.12 -5.05 7.40
N VAL A 110 -2.43 -4.81 8.67
CA VAL A 110 -2.09 -3.62 9.41
C VAL A 110 -1.03 -3.96 10.44
N TRP A 111 0.06 -3.20 10.46
CA TRP A 111 1.04 -3.24 11.53
C TRP A 111 1.44 -1.81 11.88
N VAL A 112 1.96 -1.63 13.08
CA VAL A 112 2.45 -0.34 13.56
C VAL A 112 3.83 -0.59 14.15
N ASP A 113 4.87 -0.15 13.45
CA ASP A 113 6.22 -0.23 13.98
C ASP A 113 6.57 1.02 14.81
N THR A 114 7.86 1.22 15.09
CA THR A 114 8.32 2.36 15.88
C THR A 114 8.13 3.68 15.12
N GLU A 115 8.31 3.66 13.80
CA GLU A 115 8.18 4.82 12.93
C GLU A 115 6.71 5.27 12.81
N GLU A 116 5.75 4.36 12.62
CA GLU A 116 4.32 4.72 12.58
C GLU A 116 3.81 5.30 13.90
N LYS A 117 4.37 4.88 15.05
CA LYS A 117 4.04 5.49 16.35
C LYS A 117 4.37 6.99 16.36
N TYR A 118 5.45 7.43 15.72
CA TYR A 118 5.71 8.87 15.58
C TYR A 118 4.72 9.56 14.66
N GLY A 119 4.27 8.87 13.60
CA GLY A 119 3.20 9.36 12.74
C GLY A 119 1.94 9.68 13.54
N PHE A 120 1.53 8.78 14.45
CA PHE A 120 0.39 9.02 15.34
C PHE A 120 0.60 10.21 16.28
N ILE A 121 1.78 10.34 16.90
CA ILE A 121 2.08 11.50 17.76
C ILE A 121 1.91 12.80 16.97
N ALA A 122 2.56 12.89 15.80
CA ALA A 122 2.49 14.09 14.97
C ALA A 122 1.05 14.45 14.56
N LEU A 123 0.28 13.44 14.15
CA LEU A 123 -1.09 13.62 13.66
C LEU A 123 -2.13 13.87 14.76
N ASN A 124 -1.89 13.45 16.01
CA ASN A 124 -2.81 13.68 17.13
C ASN A 124 -2.65 15.05 17.77
N GLU A 125 -1.50 15.69 17.62
CA GLU A 125 -1.24 17.00 18.21
C GLU A 125 -1.68 18.17 17.34
N GLN A 126 -1.88 17.92 16.05
CA GLN A 126 -2.19 18.93 15.05
C GLN A 126 -3.32 18.43 14.14
N ASP A 127 -4.30 19.29 13.84
CA ASP A 127 -5.40 18.95 12.92
C ASP A 127 -4.89 18.59 11.52
N VAL A 128 -3.82 19.25 11.07
CA VAL A 128 -3.17 18.97 9.78
C VAL A 128 -1.67 19.10 9.96
N VAL A 129 -0.95 18.12 9.45
CA VAL A 129 0.50 18.06 9.49
C VAL A 129 1.09 18.20 8.09
N VAL A 130 2.02 19.13 7.92
CA VAL A 130 2.82 19.31 6.70
C VAL A 130 4.25 18.85 7.00
N PRO A 131 4.83 17.88 6.27
CA PRO A 131 6.18 17.37 6.56
C PRO A 131 7.25 18.45 6.65
N SER A 132 7.18 19.47 5.77
CA SER A 132 8.14 20.57 5.78
C SER A 132 8.08 21.42 7.04
N GLU A 133 6.92 21.53 7.69
CA GLU A 133 6.74 22.32 8.91
C GLU A 133 7.30 21.59 10.15
N ILE A 134 7.36 20.27 10.13
CA ILE A 134 7.99 19.46 11.19
C ILE A 134 9.53 19.56 11.13
N GLY A 135 10.10 19.68 9.92
CA GLY A 135 11.56 19.70 9.71
C GLY A 135 12.27 20.97 10.20
N ASP A 136 11.55 22.09 10.36
CA ASP A 136 12.13 23.41 10.63
C ASP A 136 12.32 23.73 12.14
N SER A 137 11.71 22.94 13.04
CA SER A 137 11.82 23.12 14.50
C SER A 137 11.96 21.78 15.26
N PRO A 138 13.08 21.06 15.14
CA PRO A 138 13.29 19.79 15.86
C PRO A 138 13.21 19.93 17.40
N ASP A 139 13.46 21.13 17.94
CA ASP A 139 13.40 21.45 19.37
C ASP A 139 11.97 21.70 19.90
N GLU A 140 10.98 21.90 19.02
CA GLU A 140 9.58 22.16 19.38
C GLU A 140 8.70 20.93 19.25
N LEU A 141 9.26 19.82 18.78
CA LEU A 141 8.53 18.57 18.73
C LEU A 141 8.49 17.92 20.13
N PRO A 142 7.40 17.23 20.48
CA PRO A 142 7.18 16.68 21.84
C PRO A 142 8.16 15.57 22.22
N TYR A 143 8.87 15.03 21.23
CA TYR A 143 9.84 13.96 21.37
C TYR A 143 11.18 14.42 20.79
N ASP A 144 12.27 14.11 21.49
CA ASP A 144 13.64 14.40 21.04
C ASP A 144 14.05 13.37 19.97
N TYR A 145 13.72 13.66 18.70
CA TYR A 145 13.98 12.80 17.54
C TYR A 145 15.48 12.56 17.31
N GLU A 146 16.31 13.57 17.58
CA GLU A 146 17.77 13.46 17.46
C GLU A 146 18.35 12.41 18.42
N LYS A 147 17.84 12.33 19.66
CA LYS A 147 18.27 11.29 20.62
C LYS A 147 17.93 9.86 20.20
N GLN A 148 16.94 9.66 19.33
CA GLN A 148 16.58 8.34 18.82
C GLN A 148 17.22 8.03 17.45
N GLY A 149 18.03 8.94 16.92
CA GLY A 149 18.74 8.76 15.65
C GLY A 149 17.85 8.89 14.41
N ILE A 150 16.63 9.42 14.58
CA ILE A 150 15.65 9.56 13.50
C ILE A 150 15.75 10.97 12.96
N ARG A 151 15.90 11.09 11.64
CA ARG A 151 16.09 12.38 10.98
C ARG A 151 14.74 12.91 10.47
N PRO A 152 14.44 14.22 10.65
CA PRO A 152 13.20 14.84 10.15
C PRO A 152 12.96 14.69 8.64
N GLU A 153 14.00 14.42 7.86
CA GLU A 153 13.94 14.15 6.42
C GLU A 153 13.05 12.94 6.03
N TYR A 154 12.66 12.10 7.00
CA TYR A 154 11.76 10.95 6.80
C TYR A 154 10.31 11.20 7.20
N THR A 155 9.97 12.38 7.75
CA THR A 155 8.60 12.66 8.20
C THR A 155 7.58 12.53 7.07
N GLY A 156 7.94 12.97 5.85
CA GLY A 156 7.06 12.81 4.68
C GLY A 156 6.77 11.34 4.36
N GLU A 157 7.75 10.46 4.51
CA GLU A 157 7.59 9.03 4.28
C GLU A 157 6.79 8.35 5.39
N ILE A 158 7.00 8.74 6.65
CA ILE A 158 6.18 8.26 7.78
C ILE A 158 4.71 8.64 7.53
N LEU A 159 4.41 9.91 7.27
CA LEU A 159 3.04 10.37 7.03
C LEU A 159 2.43 9.75 5.77
N TYR A 160 3.23 9.52 4.73
CA TYR A 160 2.78 8.75 3.58
C TYR A 160 2.42 7.31 3.94
N ARG A 161 3.18 6.63 4.81
CA ARG A 161 2.82 5.29 5.29
C ARG A 161 1.56 5.31 6.16
N MET A 162 1.35 6.34 6.99
CA MET A 162 0.08 6.56 7.68
C MET A 162 -1.08 6.65 6.68
N TYR A 163 -0.90 7.40 5.59
CA TYR A 163 -1.87 7.46 4.50
C TYR A 163 -2.04 6.13 3.76
N TRP A 164 -0.96 5.40 3.54
CA TRP A 164 -0.95 4.09 2.87
C TRP A 164 -1.80 3.07 3.62
N HIS A 165 -1.70 3.02 4.96
CA HIS A 165 -2.56 2.21 5.83
C HIS A 165 -4.00 2.75 5.96
N GLY A 166 -4.25 3.99 5.51
CA GLY A 166 -5.52 4.67 5.71
C GLY A 166 -5.71 5.20 7.14
N PHE A 167 -4.65 5.33 7.92
CA PHE A 167 -4.67 6.00 9.23
C PHE A 167 -4.75 7.52 9.08
N ALA A 168 -4.18 8.04 7.99
CA ALA A 168 -4.24 9.44 7.63
C ALA A 168 -4.90 9.63 6.27
N GLU A 169 -5.43 10.82 6.02
CA GLU A 169 -5.88 11.28 4.71
C GLU A 169 -5.05 12.46 4.21
N ARG A 170 -4.93 12.61 2.90
CA ARG A 170 -4.24 13.76 2.29
C ARG A 170 -5.16 14.97 2.17
N VAL A 171 -4.68 16.14 2.58
CA VAL A 171 -5.45 17.39 2.61
C VAL A 171 -4.99 18.33 1.49
N GLY A 172 -5.94 18.95 0.78
CA GLY A 172 -5.69 20.13 -0.04
C GLY A 172 -4.83 19.94 -1.30
N GLY A 173 -4.58 18.70 -1.74
CA GLY A 173 -3.75 18.42 -2.93
C GLY A 173 -2.26 18.72 -2.76
N ILE A 174 -1.84 19.08 -1.55
CA ILE A 174 -0.46 19.27 -1.14
C ILE A 174 0.03 18.03 -0.36
N GLU A 175 1.29 18.02 0.04
CA GLU A 175 1.82 17.01 0.96
C GLU A 175 1.45 17.43 2.39
N ALA A 176 0.18 17.24 2.74
CA ALA A 176 -0.35 17.51 4.07
C ALA A 176 -1.30 16.39 4.47
N TYR A 177 -1.30 16.03 5.75
CA TYR A 177 -1.97 14.85 6.25
C TYR A 177 -2.80 15.17 7.50
N ARG A 178 -3.95 14.53 7.65
CA ARG A 178 -4.80 14.59 8.83
C ARG A 178 -5.11 13.16 9.30
N ILE A 179 -5.21 12.94 10.61
CA ILE A 179 -5.66 11.65 11.14
C ILE A 179 -7.12 11.35 10.74
N THR A 180 -7.40 10.10 10.41
CA THR A 180 -8.76 9.63 10.15
C THR A 180 -9.34 9.00 11.40
N ASP A 181 -10.67 8.81 11.46
CA ASP A 181 -11.33 8.03 12.52
C ASP A 181 -10.70 6.63 12.69
N ARG A 182 -10.26 6.01 11.59
CA ARG A 182 -9.54 4.72 11.61
C ARG A 182 -8.15 4.85 12.25
N GLY A 183 -7.45 5.96 11.98
CA GLY A 183 -6.17 6.26 12.62
C GLY A 183 -6.33 6.49 14.11
N GLU A 184 -7.36 7.22 14.54
CA GLU A 184 -7.68 7.42 15.96
C GLU A 184 -7.96 6.08 16.66
N LEU A 185 -8.78 5.22 16.05
CA LEU A 185 -9.05 3.87 16.56
C LEU A 185 -7.76 3.07 16.74
N VAL A 186 -6.90 3.02 15.71
CA VAL A 186 -5.65 2.27 15.80
C VAL A 186 -4.72 2.83 16.88
N HIS A 187 -4.68 4.16 17.02
CA HIS A 187 -3.92 4.80 18.08
C HIS A 187 -4.43 4.39 19.48
N GLU A 188 -5.74 4.40 19.71
CA GLU A 188 -6.36 3.95 20.97
C GLU A 188 -6.02 2.47 21.26
N LEU A 189 -6.18 1.60 20.26
CA LEU A 189 -5.88 0.16 20.38
C LEU A 189 -4.43 -0.10 20.80
N ILE A 190 -3.47 0.62 20.21
CA ILE A 190 -2.05 0.42 20.54
C ILE A 190 -1.66 1.05 21.89
N THR A 191 -2.22 2.20 22.27
CA THR A 191 -1.78 2.94 23.47
C THR A 191 -2.56 2.58 24.72
N GLU A 192 -3.86 2.31 24.61
CA GLU A 192 -4.75 2.08 25.75
C GLU A 192 -5.04 0.58 25.92
N GLU A 193 -5.22 -0.14 24.83
CA GLU A 193 -5.56 -1.58 24.86
C GLU A 193 -4.35 -2.51 24.66
N ASN A 194 -3.20 -1.96 24.26
CA ASN A 194 -1.94 -2.68 23.99
C ASN A 194 -2.10 -3.79 22.93
N VAL A 195 -3.00 -3.61 21.97
CA VAL A 195 -3.17 -4.48 20.80
C VAL A 195 -2.04 -4.18 19.81
N THR A 196 -1.11 -5.11 19.66
CA THR A 196 0.09 -4.94 18.81
C THR A 196 0.29 -6.10 17.82
N ASP A 197 -0.50 -7.17 17.94
CA ASP A 197 -0.49 -8.25 16.97
C ASP A 197 -1.09 -7.76 15.63
N PRO A 198 -0.38 -7.90 14.49
CA PRO A 198 -0.87 -7.41 13.21
C PRO A 198 -2.21 -8.02 12.76
N VAL A 199 -2.46 -9.29 13.10
CA VAL A 199 -3.71 -9.96 12.70
C VAL A 199 -4.87 -9.42 13.51
N GLU A 200 -4.71 -9.33 14.83
CA GLU A 200 -5.71 -8.75 15.73
C GLU A 200 -6.02 -7.29 15.34
N LEU A 201 -5.00 -6.48 15.11
CA LEU A 201 -5.16 -5.08 14.71
C LEU A 201 -5.90 -4.96 13.37
N THR A 202 -5.57 -5.82 12.40
CA THR A 202 -6.26 -5.86 11.10
C THR A 202 -7.75 -6.19 11.27
N GLN A 203 -8.10 -7.10 12.19
CA GLN A 203 -9.50 -7.45 12.46
C GLN A 203 -10.29 -6.26 13.02
N HIS A 204 -9.74 -5.53 13.99
CA HIS A 204 -10.37 -4.31 14.50
C HIS A 204 -10.53 -3.24 13.42
N VAL A 205 -9.52 -3.06 12.57
CA VAL A 205 -9.58 -2.07 11.48
C VAL A 205 -10.66 -2.42 10.46
N ARG A 206 -10.89 -3.71 10.16
CA ARG A 206 -11.94 -4.17 9.23
C ARG A 206 -13.36 -3.81 9.67
N ASP A 207 -13.60 -3.61 10.96
CA ASP A 207 -14.90 -3.14 11.45
C ASP A 207 -15.23 -1.72 10.95
N THR A 208 -14.20 -0.95 10.59
CA THR A 208 -14.33 0.40 10.02
C THR A 208 -14.46 0.40 8.49
N TYR A 209 -14.41 -0.76 7.83
CA TYR A 209 -14.43 -0.81 6.36
C TYR A 209 -15.77 -0.40 5.79
N SER A 210 -15.69 0.46 4.77
CA SER A 210 -16.78 0.75 3.86
C SER A 210 -17.22 -0.49 3.07
N ASP A 211 -18.40 -0.44 2.46
CA ASP A 211 -18.89 -1.52 1.60
C ASP A 211 -17.95 -1.76 0.40
N ASP A 212 -17.37 -0.69 -0.16
CA ASP A 212 -16.43 -0.76 -1.28
C ASP A 212 -15.10 -1.46 -0.87
N GLU A 213 -14.62 -1.18 0.34
CA GLU A 213 -13.43 -1.86 0.90
C GLU A 213 -13.71 -3.34 1.17
N LYS A 214 -14.89 -3.68 1.71
CA LYS A 214 -15.31 -5.08 1.91
C LYS A 214 -15.42 -5.83 0.58
N GLU A 215 -16.06 -5.22 -0.43
CA GLU A 215 -16.15 -5.82 -1.78
C GLU A 215 -14.76 -6.02 -2.41
N ARG A 216 -13.86 -5.04 -2.23
CA ARG A 216 -12.47 -5.15 -2.69
C ARG A 216 -11.76 -6.31 -2.01
N LEU A 217 -11.86 -6.43 -0.69
CA LEU A 217 -11.24 -7.50 0.09
C LEU A 217 -11.75 -8.87 -0.38
N ASP A 218 -13.07 -9.03 -0.52
CA ASP A 218 -13.70 -10.25 -1.03
C ASP A 218 -13.22 -10.61 -2.44
N ARG A 219 -13.05 -9.61 -3.31
CA ARG A 219 -12.50 -9.81 -4.65
C ARG A 219 -11.05 -10.30 -4.61
N LEU A 220 -10.20 -9.73 -3.76
CA LEU A 220 -8.80 -10.12 -3.64
C LEU A 220 -8.65 -11.52 -3.03
N ASN A 221 -9.46 -11.87 -2.04
CA ASN A 221 -9.46 -13.21 -1.45
C ASN A 221 -9.85 -14.27 -2.49
N ARG A 222 -10.90 -14.03 -3.28
CA ARG A 222 -11.26 -14.92 -4.42
C ARG A 222 -10.17 -15.00 -5.47
N ALA A 223 -9.49 -13.89 -5.77
CA ALA A 223 -8.37 -13.89 -6.70
C ALA A 223 -7.21 -14.75 -6.18
N ARG A 224 -6.93 -14.68 -4.88
CA ARG A 224 -5.93 -15.52 -4.20
C ARG A 224 -6.26 -17.01 -4.31
N GLU A 225 -7.51 -17.38 -4.08
CA GLU A 225 -7.96 -18.77 -4.24
C GLU A 225 -7.71 -19.26 -5.68
N ILE A 226 -8.03 -18.44 -6.69
CA ILE A 226 -7.82 -18.80 -8.09
C ILE A 226 -6.33 -19.03 -8.42
N ILE A 227 -5.43 -18.18 -7.90
CA ILE A 227 -3.98 -18.34 -8.16
C ILE A 227 -3.37 -19.51 -7.36
N GLY A 228 -3.91 -19.85 -6.19
CA GLY A 228 -3.42 -20.93 -5.33
C GLY A 228 -3.94 -22.33 -5.70
N ILE A 229 -4.97 -22.42 -6.55
CA ILE A 229 -5.61 -23.70 -6.95
C ILE A 229 -4.85 -24.40 -8.10
N ASP A 230 -3.89 -23.76 -8.78
CA ASP A 230 -3.25 -24.31 -9.98
C ASP A 230 -1.73 -24.52 -9.80
N PRO A 231 -1.26 -25.78 -9.54
CA PRO A 231 0.16 -26.12 -9.47
C PRO A 231 0.88 -26.16 -10.83
#